data_AF-A0A519QX33-F1
#
_entry.id   AF-A0A519QX33-F1
#
_cell.length_a   1.000
_cell.length_b   1.000
_cell.length_c   1.000
_cell.angle_alpha   90.00
_cell.angle_beta   90.00
_cell.angle_gamma   90.00
#
_symmetry.space_group_name_H-M   'P 1'
#
loop_
_entity.id
_entity.type
_entity.pdbx_description
1 polymer ?
#
loop_
_entity_poly.entity_id
_entity_poly.type
_entity_poly.pdbx_seq_one_letter_code
_entity_poly.pdbx_strand_id
1 'polypeptide(L)'
;MKELVQKPVEVIEKKIEDSRSKRKSNKLSAYKIGCELYQNTQGSLALIKSILGNSDLKYISISDKLSDEILQCGIDYFKLYKETDTDPSTDTADLFRKAKLLAIGKIAKQRCQENTENLQEWIDEKPTRDKQNKIKIDLEVLLDILEEYDDADETIANANELISRCKTKLLNIKGILGSTDELYLKISTRVASQAQSYVINEFNHAQDFTMKKIETLFTREQKVVYFELLKTKLREALAAIVLIGALDMTSEFKTNSYNKNAETIRGLSSQFGISPAGSSSNPSNYSRPSTTQYSSKTSSSTSDEFPDWAKWIIGIVIFIILLKACN
;
A
#
# COMPACT_ATOMS: atom_id res chain seq x y z
N MET A 1 50.12 22.13 36.20
CA MET A 1 49.11 22.40 35.15
C MET A 1 48.72 21.15 34.35
N LYS A 2 49.69 20.38 33.80
CA LYS A 2 49.39 19.10 33.11
C LYS A 2 48.60 18.10 33.98
N GLU A 3 49.00 17.88 35.24
CA GLU A 3 48.29 16.93 36.13
C GLU A 3 46.87 17.38 36.51
N LEU A 4 46.62 18.69 36.60
CA LEU A 4 45.32 19.26 36.99
C LEU A 4 44.23 19.03 35.92
N VAL A 5 44.65 18.82 34.67
CA VAL A 5 43.77 18.53 33.52
C VAL A 5 43.71 17.02 33.25
N GLN A 6 44.84 16.33 33.37
CA GLN A 6 44.95 14.92 33.03
C GLN A 6 44.04 14.03 33.88
N LYS A 7 44.01 14.24 35.21
CA LYS A 7 43.17 13.43 36.12
C LYS A 7 41.66 13.55 35.80
N PRO A 8 41.09 14.75 35.64
CA PRO A 8 39.70 14.89 35.20
C PRO A 8 39.38 14.24 33.85
N VAL A 9 40.31 14.30 32.88
CA VAL A 9 40.15 13.65 31.57
C VAL A 9 40.04 12.14 31.73
N GLU A 10 40.98 11.52 32.46
CA GLU A 10 40.98 10.07 32.71
C GLU A 10 39.70 9.60 33.42
N VAL A 11 39.17 10.40 34.35
CA VAL A 11 37.89 10.11 35.01
C VAL A 11 36.73 10.09 34.01
N ILE A 12 36.68 11.03 33.07
CA ILE A 12 35.62 11.06 32.05
C ILE A 12 35.79 9.87 31.09
N GLU A 13 37.01 9.60 30.62
CA GLU A 13 37.27 8.48 29.71
C GLU A 13 36.89 7.13 30.33
N LYS A 14 37.23 6.91 31.60
CA LYS A 14 36.82 5.72 32.34
C LYS A 14 35.29 5.61 32.45
N LYS A 15 34.59 6.70 32.78
CA LYS A 15 33.12 6.71 32.86
C LYS A 15 32.47 6.43 31.50
N ILE A 16 33.05 6.94 30.40
CA ILE A 16 32.60 6.64 29.03
C ILE A 16 32.77 5.14 28.73
N GLU A 17 33.91 4.54 29.07
CA GLU A 17 34.17 3.12 28.85
C GLU A 17 33.25 2.21 29.69
N ASP A 18 33.05 2.55 30.97
CA ASP A 18 32.12 1.86 31.86
C ASP A 18 30.68 1.94 31.32
N SER A 19 30.26 3.14 30.89
CA SER A 19 28.95 3.37 30.27
C SER A 19 28.77 2.54 29.01
N ARG A 20 29.76 2.55 28.12
CA ARG A 20 29.76 1.77 26.87
C ARG A 20 29.63 0.28 27.13
N SER A 21 30.38 -0.23 28.09
CA SER A 21 30.33 -1.66 28.48
C SER A 21 28.97 -2.03 29.04
N LYS A 22 28.43 -1.24 29.97
CA LYS A 22 27.09 -1.45 30.54
C LYS A 22 26.00 -1.39 29.48
N ARG A 23 26.02 -0.39 28.60
CA ARG A 23 25.06 -0.22 27.51
C ARG A 23 25.05 -1.42 26.56
N LYS A 24 26.24 -1.90 26.17
CA LYS A 24 26.37 -3.09 25.32
C LYS A 24 25.85 -4.36 25.99
N SER A 25 26.03 -4.48 27.31
CA SER A 25 25.54 -5.63 28.08
C SER A 25 24.03 -5.61 28.33
N ASN A 26 23.43 -4.43 28.46
CA ASN A 26 22.00 -4.28 28.74
C ASN A 26 21.43 -3.01 28.10
N LYS A 27 20.86 -3.18 26.90
CA LYS A 27 20.23 -2.07 26.13
C LYS A 27 18.98 -1.52 26.80
N LEU A 28 18.26 -2.30 27.62
CA LEU A 28 17.07 -1.82 28.36
C LEU A 28 17.44 -0.68 29.33
N SER A 29 18.66 -0.70 29.85
CA SER A 29 19.15 0.34 30.77
C SER A 29 19.80 1.53 30.05
N ALA A 30 19.78 1.59 28.72
CA ALA A 30 20.51 2.60 27.96
C ALA A 30 20.13 4.04 28.33
N TYR A 31 18.83 4.31 28.56
CA TYR A 31 18.37 5.64 28.98
C TYR A 31 19.00 6.08 30.31
N LYS A 32 18.89 5.22 31.33
CA LYS A 32 19.45 5.45 32.66
C LYS A 32 20.97 5.62 32.62
N ILE A 33 21.66 4.75 31.89
CA ILE A 33 23.12 4.79 31.71
C ILE A 33 23.56 6.13 31.10
N GLY A 34 22.90 6.59 30.04
CA GLY A 34 23.21 7.88 29.40
C GLY A 34 22.97 9.07 30.34
N CYS A 35 21.91 9.05 31.13
CA CYS A 35 21.62 10.09 32.13
C CYS A 35 22.67 10.13 33.25
N GLU A 36 23.03 8.97 33.79
CA GLU A 36 24.06 8.85 34.81
C GLU A 36 25.44 9.30 34.28
N LEU A 37 25.78 8.94 33.04
CA LEU A 37 27.02 9.39 32.41
C LEU A 37 27.06 10.92 32.31
N TYR A 38 25.99 11.55 31.83
CA TYR A 38 25.88 13.00 31.73
C TYR A 38 26.08 13.68 33.10
N GLN A 39 25.29 13.28 34.11
CA GLN A 39 25.33 13.87 35.44
C GLN A 39 26.70 13.71 36.11
N ASN A 40 27.28 12.51 36.04
CA ASN A 40 28.51 12.18 36.76
C ASN A 40 29.79 12.75 36.13
N THR A 41 29.70 13.38 34.95
CA THR A 41 30.85 13.96 34.24
C THR A 41 30.84 15.49 34.22
N GLN A 42 29.73 16.15 34.59
CA GLN A 42 29.60 17.62 34.50
C GLN A 42 30.68 18.36 35.29
N GLY A 43 30.97 17.93 36.53
CA GLY A 43 31.98 18.57 37.38
C GLY A 43 33.39 18.50 36.78
N SER A 44 33.82 17.30 36.36
CA SER A 44 35.13 17.11 35.71
C SER A 44 35.23 17.89 34.40
N LEU A 45 34.17 17.91 33.60
CA LEU A 45 34.15 18.62 32.33
C LEU A 45 34.22 20.14 32.53
N ALA A 46 33.51 20.67 33.53
CA ALA A 46 33.56 22.09 33.89
C ALA A 46 34.96 22.51 34.36
N LEU A 47 35.63 21.67 35.15
CA LEU A 47 37.01 21.92 35.59
C LEU A 47 37.97 21.98 34.41
N ILE A 48 37.91 21.01 33.48
CA ILE A 48 38.74 21.00 32.26
C ILE A 48 38.50 22.29 31.45
N LYS A 49 37.23 22.66 31.25
CA LYS A 49 36.84 23.89 30.54
C LYS A 49 37.42 25.14 31.19
N SER A 50 37.39 25.23 32.51
CA SER A 50 37.89 26.41 33.25
C SER A 50 39.41 26.59 33.10
N ILE A 51 40.16 25.50 32.97
CA ILE A 51 41.62 25.52 32.87
C ILE A 51 42.08 25.76 31.43
N LEU A 52 41.45 25.09 30.46
CA LEU A 52 41.89 25.10 29.05
C LEU A 52 41.15 26.11 28.17
N GLY A 53 39.93 26.49 28.56
CA GLY A 53 39.01 27.21 27.69
C GLY A 53 38.21 26.29 26.77
N ASN A 54 37.21 26.87 26.10
CA ASN A 54 36.26 26.14 25.24
C ASN A 54 36.80 25.81 23.83
N SER A 55 37.86 26.49 23.40
CA SER A 55 38.47 26.31 22.07
C SER A 55 39.67 25.36 22.08
N ASP A 56 40.08 24.86 23.26
CA ASP A 56 41.20 23.93 23.36
C ASP A 56 40.85 22.55 22.79
N LEU A 57 41.77 21.97 22.02
CA LEU A 57 41.54 20.70 21.32
C LEU A 57 41.30 19.52 22.27
N LYS A 58 41.91 19.49 23.46
CA LYS A 58 41.68 18.42 24.44
C LYS A 58 40.29 18.55 25.06
N TYR A 59 39.87 19.77 25.38
CA TYR A 59 38.52 20.01 25.87
C TYR A 59 37.46 19.64 24.82
N ILE A 60 37.65 20.07 23.57
CA ILE A 60 36.77 19.69 22.45
C ILE A 60 36.71 18.17 22.32
N SER A 61 37.88 17.50 22.29
CA SER A 61 37.95 16.05 22.11
C SER A 61 37.21 15.29 23.21
N ILE A 62 37.41 15.63 24.48
CA ILE A 62 36.74 14.92 25.59
C ILE A 62 35.24 15.22 25.66
N SER A 63 34.84 16.46 25.34
CA SER A 63 33.42 16.85 25.27
C SER A 63 32.69 16.12 24.14
N ASP A 64 33.32 16.02 22.96
CA ASP A 64 32.77 15.30 21.82
C ASP A 64 32.70 13.79 22.07
N LYS A 65 33.73 13.18 22.70
CA LYS A 65 33.67 11.75 23.11
C LYS A 65 32.52 11.47 24.08
N LEU A 66 32.29 12.37 25.04
CA LEU A 66 31.20 12.26 26.00
C LEU A 66 29.84 12.42 25.31
N SER A 67 29.71 13.42 24.44
CA SER A 67 28.54 13.64 23.58
C SER A 67 28.21 12.37 22.79
N ASP A 68 29.19 11.79 22.11
CA ASP A 68 29.01 10.61 21.27
C ASP A 68 28.50 9.40 22.06
N GLU A 69 29.01 9.13 23.26
CA GLU A 69 28.52 8.00 24.06
C GLU A 69 27.10 8.22 24.58
N ILE A 70 26.74 9.45 24.98
CA ILE A 70 25.37 9.80 25.40
C ILE A 70 24.40 9.68 24.21
N LEU A 71 24.80 10.15 23.03
CA LEU A 71 24.04 9.99 21.79
C LEU A 71 23.81 8.50 21.49
N GLN A 72 24.85 7.69 21.62
CA GLN A 72 24.79 6.24 21.36
C GLN A 72 23.94 5.48 22.39
N CYS A 73 23.75 6.01 23.60
CA CYS A 73 22.73 5.53 24.54
C CYS A 73 21.31 5.80 24.02
N GLY A 74 21.06 7.00 23.50
CA GLY A 74 19.74 7.38 22.96
C GLY A 74 19.37 6.56 21.72
N ILE A 75 20.35 6.33 20.82
CA ILE A 75 20.17 5.50 19.62
C ILE A 75 19.82 4.06 19.99
N ASP A 76 20.51 3.48 20.97
CA ASP A 76 20.25 2.10 21.40
C ASP A 76 18.88 1.96 22.07
N TYR A 77 18.50 2.93 22.90
CA TYR A 77 17.17 2.98 23.52
C TYR A 77 16.06 3.10 22.48
N PHE A 78 16.22 4.03 21.53
CA PHE A 78 15.28 4.21 20.42
C PHE A 78 15.10 2.90 19.63
N LYS A 79 16.20 2.28 19.22
CA LYS A 79 16.16 1.02 18.45
C LYS A 79 15.49 -0.13 19.18
N LEU A 80 15.57 -0.15 20.51
CA LEU A 80 14.97 -1.21 21.33
C LEU A 80 13.44 -1.14 21.32
N TYR A 81 12.88 0.07 21.32
CA TYR A 81 11.45 0.30 21.54
C TYR A 81 10.68 0.80 20.31
N LYS A 82 11.35 1.31 19.25
CA LYS A 82 10.69 1.92 18.09
C LYS A 82 9.72 1.00 17.32
N GLU A 83 9.87 -0.32 17.48
CA GLU A 83 9.00 -1.35 16.87
C GLU A 83 8.08 -2.02 17.91
N THR A 84 7.96 -1.44 19.10
CA THR A 84 7.15 -1.97 20.21
C THR A 84 6.03 -0.99 20.57
N ASP A 85 5.12 -1.39 21.45
CA ASP A 85 4.06 -0.52 21.97
C ASP A 85 4.58 0.59 22.90
N THR A 86 5.85 0.53 23.32
CA THR A 86 6.47 1.56 24.16
C THR A 86 6.96 2.70 23.28
N ASP A 87 6.48 3.93 23.52
CA ASP A 87 6.95 5.13 22.82
C ASP A 87 8.33 5.59 23.36
N PRO A 88 9.43 5.50 22.58
CA PRO A 88 10.75 5.92 23.03
C PRO A 88 11.02 7.43 22.89
N SER A 89 10.11 8.20 22.28
CA SER A 89 10.39 9.55 21.78
C SER A 89 10.97 10.49 22.85
N THR A 90 10.32 10.57 24.01
CA THR A 90 10.68 11.52 25.07
C THR A 90 12.07 11.24 25.65
N ASP A 91 12.35 9.98 25.98
CA ASP A 91 13.62 9.56 26.57
C ASP A 91 14.78 9.66 25.57
N THR A 92 14.55 9.28 24.31
CA THR A 92 15.54 9.45 23.25
C THR A 92 15.83 10.94 23.01
N ALA A 93 14.80 11.78 22.93
CA ALA A 93 14.95 13.22 22.71
C ALA A 93 15.75 13.89 23.85
N ASP A 94 15.51 13.48 25.10
CA ASP A 94 16.26 13.99 26.25
C ASP A 94 17.76 13.64 26.16
N LEU A 95 18.12 12.41 25.76
CA LEU A 95 19.52 12.04 25.54
C LEU A 95 20.15 12.76 24.35
N PHE A 96 19.42 12.93 23.25
CA PHE A 96 19.92 13.66 22.07
C PHE A 96 20.16 15.13 22.40
N ARG A 97 19.27 15.75 23.19
CA ARG A 97 19.46 17.12 23.71
C ARG A 97 20.70 17.20 24.60
N LYS A 98 20.90 16.26 25.53
CA LYS A 98 22.10 16.21 26.39
C LYS A 98 23.40 16.06 25.58
N ALA A 99 23.40 15.18 24.58
CA ALA A 99 24.55 15.03 23.67
C ALA A 99 24.82 16.32 22.90
N LYS A 100 23.79 16.93 22.30
CA LYS A 100 23.90 18.19 21.54
C LYS A 100 24.48 19.35 22.37
N LEU A 101 24.19 19.42 23.67
CA LEU A 101 24.79 20.41 24.57
C LEU A 101 26.30 20.25 24.77
N LEU A 102 26.82 19.04 24.56
CA LEU A 102 28.22 18.68 24.74
C LEU A 102 29.01 18.66 23.43
N ALA A 103 28.33 18.52 22.29
CA ALA A 103 28.95 18.51 20.97
C ALA A 103 29.52 19.89 20.59
N ILE A 104 30.84 19.97 20.41
CA ILE A 104 31.55 21.19 20.03
C ILE A 104 32.10 21.05 18.60
N GLY A 105 32.77 19.94 18.31
CA GLY A 105 33.36 19.67 17.01
C GLY A 105 32.30 19.47 15.92
N LYS A 106 32.67 19.76 14.68
CA LYS A 106 31.75 19.73 13.53
C LYS A 106 31.11 18.34 13.35
N ILE A 107 31.90 17.28 13.47
CA ILE A 107 31.44 15.89 13.31
C ILE A 107 30.43 15.52 14.40
N ALA A 108 30.75 15.78 15.67
CA ALA A 108 29.84 15.47 16.79
C ALA A 108 28.52 16.24 16.68
N LYS A 109 28.58 17.52 16.29
CA LYS A 109 27.39 18.35 16.05
C LYS A 109 26.52 17.79 14.94
N GLN A 110 27.14 17.44 13.80
CA GLN A 110 26.44 16.86 12.67
C GLN A 110 25.74 15.56 13.05
N ARG A 111 26.45 14.64 13.74
CA ARG A 111 25.84 13.38 14.21
C ARG A 111 24.65 13.61 15.14
N CYS A 112 24.76 14.54 16.09
CA CYS A 112 23.63 14.87 16.97
C CYS A 112 22.46 15.46 16.18
N GLN A 113 22.74 16.31 15.20
CA GLN A 113 21.73 16.92 14.35
C GLN A 113 20.98 15.86 13.52
N GLU A 114 21.68 15.04 12.74
CA GLU A 114 21.08 13.99 11.90
C GLU A 114 20.21 13.03 12.72
N ASN A 115 20.68 12.61 13.89
CA ASN A 115 19.89 11.72 14.75
C ASN A 115 18.66 12.42 15.36
N THR A 116 18.78 13.71 15.69
CA THR A 116 17.62 14.49 16.17
C THR A 116 16.58 14.68 15.07
N GLU A 117 17.01 14.95 13.83
CA GLU A 117 16.14 15.09 12.66
C GLU A 117 15.42 13.77 12.36
N ASN A 118 16.14 12.64 12.34
CA ASN A 118 15.53 11.31 12.15
C ASN A 118 14.52 10.95 13.25
N LEU A 119 14.79 11.32 14.51
CA LEU A 119 13.83 11.12 15.59
C LEU A 119 12.60 11.99 15.41
N GLN A 120 12.77 13.24 14.98
CA GLN A 120 11.65 14.15 14.75
C GLN A 120 10.77 13.66 13.61
N GLU A 121 11.36 13.20 12.50
CA GLU A 121 10.62 12.56 11.40
C GLU A 121 9.81 11.36 11.92
N TRP A 122 10.43 10.49 12.73
CA TRP A 122 9.70 9.39 13.36
C TRP A 122 8.58 9.87 14.30
N ILE A 123 8.74 10.99 15.01
CA ILE A 123 7.65 11.54 15.85
C ILE A 123 6.52 12.08 14.97
N ASP A 124 6.86 12.82 13.92
CA ASP A 124 5.92 13.49 13.02
C ASP A 124 5.11 12.47 12.19
N GLU A 125 5.71 11.34 11.84
CA GLU A 125 5.05 10.22 11.15
C GLU A 125 4.11 9.39 12.05
N LYS A 126 4.10 9.63 13.37
CA LYS A 126 3.28 8.84 14.32
C LYS A 126 1.80 8.74 13.91
N PRO A 127 1.10 9.81 13.49
CA PRO A 127 -0.30 9.71 13.08
C PRO A 127 -0.51 8.75 11.90
N THR A 128 0.44 8.72 10.96
CA THR A 128 0.40 7.81 9.80
C THR A 128 0.67 6.37 10.24
N ARG A 129 1.69 6.13 11.07
CA ARG A 129 1.96 4.79 11.63
C ARG A 129 0.79 4.26 12.45
N ASP A 130 0.16 5.09 13.27
CA ASP A 130 -1.00 4.71 14.07
C ASP A 130 -2.18 4.28 13.19
N LYS A 131 -2.43 4.99 12.08
CA LYS A 131 -3.45 4.60 11.10
C LYS A 131 -3.12 3.27 10.43
N GLN A 132 -1.87 3.08 9.99
CA GLN A 132 -1.41 1.84 9.38
C GLN A 132 -1.55 0.64 10.34
N ASN A 133 -1.17 0.81 11.60
CA ASN A 133 -1.32 -0.23 12.62
C ASN A 133 -2.79 -0.62 12.84
N LYS A 134 -3.71 0.34 12.82
CA LYS A 134 -5.15 0.07 12.99
C LYS A 134 -5.76 -0.74 11.84
N ILE A 135 -5.23 -0.61 10.62
CA ILE A 135 -5.73 -1.34 9.45
C ILE A 135 -4.97 -2.63 9.17
N LYS A 136 -3.83 -2.86 9.81
CA LYS A 136 -2.88 -3.94 9.47
C LYS A 136 -3.57 -5.31 9.36
N ILE A 137 -4.32 -5.70 10.39
CA ILE A 137 -5.01 -7.00 10.42
C ILE A 137 -6.05 -7.10 9.31
N ASP A 138 -6.83 -6.03 9.09
CA ASP A 138 -7.86 -6.05 8.05
C ASP A 138 -7.25 -6.07 6.64
N LEU A 139 -6.09 -5.43 6.46
CA LEU A 139 -5.33 -5.47 5.21
C LEU A 139 -4.73 -6.85 4.96
N GLU A 140 -4.11 -7.48 5.96
CA GLU A 140 -3.59 -8.85 5.87
C GLU A 140 -4.70 -9.82 5.45
N VAL A 141 -5.86 -9.78 6.11
CA VAL A 141 -7.01 -10.62 5.75
C VAL A 141 -7.51 -10.38 4.32
N LEU A 142 -7.49 -9.13 3.84
CA LEU A 142 -7.88 -8.84 2.45
C LEU A 142 -6.89 -9.43 1.45
N LEU A 143 -5.59 -9.36 1.74
CA LEU A 143 -4.56 -9.93 0.88
C LEU A 143 -4.69 -11.46 0.83
N ASP A 144 -4.90 -12.11 1.98
CA ASP A 144 -5.12 -13.56 2.04
C ASP A 144 -6.35 -14.00 1.22
N ILE A 145 -7.45 -13.25 1.31
CA ILE A 145 -8.65 -13.51 0.49
C ILE A 145 -8.33 -13.31 -0.99
N LEU A 146 -7.62 -12.25 -1.37
CA LEU A 146 -7.28 -11.99 -2.77
C LEU A 146 -6.40 -13.09 -3.36
N GLU A 147 -5.43 -13.59 -2.59
CA GLU A 147 -4.55 -14.70 -2.99
C GLU A 147 -5.34 -16.00 -3.19
N GLU A 148 -6.29 -16.31 -2.29
CA GLU A 148 -7.19 -17.47 -2.46
C GLU A 148 -7.99 -17.41 -3.78
N TYR A 149 -8.34 -16.19 -4.22
CA TYR A 149 -9.09 -15.94 -5.46
C TYR A 149 -8.19 -15.60 -6.65
N ASP A 150 -6.88 -15.75 -6.56
CA ASP A 150 -6.02 -15.69 -7.76
C ASP A 150 -6.07 -17.01 -8.53
N ASP A 151 -6.26 -18.14 -7.83
CA ASP A 151 -6.32 -19.48 -8.42
C ASP A 151 -7.75 -20.04 -8.55
N ALA A 152 -8.77 -19.31 -8.12
CA ALA A 152 -10.16 -19.77 -8.16
C ALA A 152 -10.73 -19.75 -9.59
N ASP A 153 -11.71 -20.64 -9.85
CA ASP A 153 -12.44 -20.65 -11.12
C ASP A 153 -13.14 -19.31 -11.36
N GLU A 154 -12.97 -18.76 -12.56
CA GLU A 154 -13.49 -17.46 -12.95
C GLU A 154 -15.01 -17.49 -13.17
N THR A 155 -15.76 -17.54 -12.07
CA THR A 155 -17.22 -17.60 -12.07
C THR A 155 -17.84 -16.37 -11.40
N ILE A 156 -19.02 -15.95 -11.86
CA ILE A 156 -19.89 -14.94 -11.27
C ILE A 156 -20.21 -15.28 -9.81
N ALA A 157 -20.37 -16.57 -9.49
CA ALA A 157 -20.57 -17.02 -8.11
C ALA A 157 -19.36 -16.66 -7.23
N ASN A 158 -18.14 -16.98 -7.69
CA ASN A 158 -16.90 -16.61 -7.00
C ASN A 158 -16.69 -15.10 -6.95
N ALA A 159 -17.09 -14.36 -8.00
CA ALA A 159 -17.04 -12.89 -7.98
C ALA A 159 -17.90 -12.31 -6.86
N ASN A 160 -19.13 -12.81 -6.69
CA ASN A 160 -20.04 -12.37 -5.64
C ASN A 160 -19.52 -12.73 -4.24
N GLU A 161 -18.97 -13.94 -4.09
CA GLU A 161 -18.41 -14.39 -2.82
C GLU A 161 -17.16 -13.58 -2.44
N LEU A 162 -16.25 -13.32 -3.39
CA LEU A 162 -15.09 -12.45 -3.17
C LEU A 162 -15.51 -11.08 -2.63
N ILE A 163 -16.47 -10.43 -3.28
CA ILE A 163 -16.98 -9.12 -2.82
C ILE A 163 -17.57 -9.22 -1.41
N SER A 164 -18.35 -10.28 -1.14
CA SER A 164 -18.98 -10.52 0.15
C SER A 164 -17.93 -10.65 1.27
N ARG A 165 -16.91 -11.49 1.06
CA ARG A 165 -15.83 -11.76 2.01
C ARG A 165 -14.98 -10.53 2.29
N CYS A 166 -14.71 -9.71 1.28
CA CYS A 166 -13.92 -8.48 1.46
C CYS A 166 -14.69 -7.33 2.11
N LYS A 167 -16.03 -7.34 2.08
CA LYS A 167 -16.88 -6.18 2.39
C LYS A 167 -16.59 -5.56 3.76
N THR A 168 -16.59 -6.35 4.82
CA THR A 168 -16.40 -5.85 6.20
C THR A 168 -15.03 -5.20 6.37
N LYS A 169 -13.99 -5.81 5.80
CA LYS A 169 -12.61 -5.33 5.91
C LYS A 169 -12.39 -4.05 5.12
N LEU A 170 -12.93 -3.96 3.91
CA LEU A 170 -12.92 -2.73 3.12
C LEU A 170 -13.62 -1.58 3.85
N LEU A 171 -14.75 -1.82 4.52
CA LEU A 171 -15.46 -0.79 5.29
C LEU A 171 -14.66 -0.31 6.51
N ASN A 172 -13.98 -1.21 7.22
CA ASN A 172 -13.13 -0.83 8.34
C ASN A 172 -11.94 0.04 7.88
N ILE A 173 -11.25 -0.39 6.82
CA ILE A 173 -10.12 0.37 6.25
C ILE A 173 -10.60 1.74 5.78
N LYS A 174 -11.75 1.81 5.08
CA LYS A 174 -12.40 3.07 4.69
C LYS A 174 -12.68 3.97 5.89
N GLY A 175 -13.18 3.40 6.98
CA GLY A 175 -13.49 4.14 8.21
C GLY A 175 -12.27 4.77 8.88
N ILE A 176 -11.09 4.14 8.76
CA ILE A 176 -9.84 4.61 9.38
C ILE A 176 -9.08 5.58 8.46
N LEU A 177 -8.98 5.26 7.16
CA LEU A 177 -8.20 6.06 6.20
C LEU A 177 -9.01 7.18 5.55
N GLY A 178 -10.28 6.91 5.27
CA GLY A 178 -11.16 7.77 4.47
C GLY A 178 -11.45 7.20 3.09
N SER A 179 -12.58 7.59 2.50
CA SER A 179 -13.05 7.08 1.19
C SER A 179 -12.21 7.52 -0.01
N THR A 180 -11.40 8.57 0.17
CA THR A 180 -10.52 9.13 -0.88
C THR A 180 -9.06 8.75 -0.67
N ASP A 181 -8.75 7.96 0.36
CA ASP A 181 -7.39 7.53 0.62
C ASP A 181 -6.89 6.61 -0.50
N GLU A 182 -5.66 6.84 -0.94
CA GLU A 182 -5.08 6.15 -2.09
C GLU A 182 -4.90 4.65 -1.85
N LEU A 183 -4.46 4.23 -0.66
CA LEU A 183 -4.29 2.83 -0.31
C LEU A 183 -5.64 2.13 -0.28
N TYR A 184 -6.64 2.76 0.37
CA TYR A 184 -8.01 2.24 0.40
C TYR A 184 -8.59 2.07 -1.02
N LEU A 185 -8.49 3.10 -1.86
CA LEU A 185 -9.01 3.05 -3.23
C LEU A 185 -8.32 1.96 -4.06
N LYS A 186 -6.99 1.79 -3.92
CA LYS A 186 -6.25 0.74 -4.62
C LYS A 186 -6.71 -0.66 -4.22
N ILE A 187 -6.86 -0.95 -2.92
CA ILE A 187 -7.30 -2.29 -2.47
C ILE A 187 -8.75 -2.57 -2.87
N SER A 188 -9.65 -1.58 -2.73
CA SER A 188 -11.04 -1.72 -3.15
C SER A 188 -11.17 -1.92 -4.67
N THR A 189 -10.33 -1.21 -5.45
CA THR A 189 -10.23 -1.39 -6.91
C THR A 189 -9.73 -2.78 -7.27
N ARG A 190 -8.74 -3.34 -6.54
CA ARG A 190 -8.25 -4.69 -6.80
C ARG A 190 -9.38 -5.73 -6.67
N VAL A 191 -10.17 -5.65 -5.59
CA VAL A 191 -11.35 -6.52 -5.39
C VAL A 191 -12.36 -6.34 -6.54
N ALA A 192 -12.71 -5.10 -6.89
CA ALA A 192 -13.63 -4.80 -7.98
C ALA A 192 -13.12 -5.34 -9.33
N SER A 193 -11.83 -5.21 -9.61
CA SER A 193 -11.20 -5.66 -10.86
C SER A 193 -11.19 -7.17 -11.00
N GLN A 194 -10.85 -7.91 -9.94
CA GLN A 194 -10.87 -9.38 -9.96
C GLN A 194 -12.30 -9.90 -10.17
N ALA A 195 -13.26 -9.37 -9.40
CA ALA A 195 -14.66 -9.74 -9.54
C ALA A 195 -15.21 -9.41 -10.94
N GLN A 196 -14.84 -8.27 -11.51
CA GLN A 196 -15.23 -7.91 -12.87
C GLN A 196 -14.63 -8.87 -13.91
N SER A 197 -13.38 -9.30 -13.74
CA SER A 197 -12.76 -10.30 -14.62
C SER A 197 -13.57 -11.58 -14.65
N TYR A 198 -13.94 -12.10 -13.47
CA TYR A 198 -14.72 -13.33 -13.33
C TYR A 198 -16.09 -13.24 -13.99
N VAL A 199 -16.80 -12.12 -13.76
CA VAL A 199 -18.11 -11.90 -14.38
C VAL A 199 -18.02 -11.89 -15.90
N ILE A 200 -16.99 -11.23 -16.44
CA ILE A 200 -16.82 -11.09 -17.89
C ILE A 200 -16.40 -12.42 -18.51
N ASN A 201 -15.48 -13.14 -17.89
CA ASN A 201 -14.98 -14.41 -18.42
C ASN A 201 -16.06 -15.49 -18.42
N GLU A 202 -16.81 -15.67 -17.31
CA GLU A 202 -17.93 -16.63 -17.31
C GLU A 202 -19.03 -16.23 -18.31
N PHE A 203 -19.38 -14.94 -18.37
CA PHE A 203 -20.41 -14.47 -19.30
C PHE A 203 -20.01 -14.68 -20.76
N ASN A 204 -18.77 -14.34 -21.13
CA ASN A 204 -18.24 -14.56 -22.47
C ASN A 204 -18.23 -16.05 -22.82
N HIS A 205 -17.81 -16.91 -21.89
CA HIS A 205 -17.84 -18.36 -22.11
C HIS A 205 -19.27 -18.88 -22.32
N ALA A 206 -20.24 -18.41 -21.52
CA ALA A 206 -21.65 -18.77 -21.68
C ALA A 206 -22.22 -18.27 -23.02
N GLN A 207 -21.82 -17.08 -23.47
CA GLN A 207 -22.19 -16.52 -24.76
C GLN A 207 -21.64 -17.39 -25.91
N ASP A 208 -20.33 -17.68 -25.92
CA ASP A 208 -19.68 -18.48 -26.94
C ASP A 208 -20.26 -19.89 -27.02
N PHE A 209 -20.47 -20.53 -25.86
CA PHE A 209 -21.09 -21.85 -25.78
C PHE A 209 -22.50 -21.83 -26.39
N THR A 210 -23.30 -20.82 -26.05
CA THR A 210 -24.67 -20.67 -26.56
C THR A 210 -24.68 -20.48 -28.07
N MET A 211 -23.82 -19.61 -28.61
CA MET A 211 -23.71 -19.37 -30.06
C MET A 211 -23.33 -20.65 -30.81
N LYS A 212 -22.29 -21.36 -30.37
CA LYS A 212 -21.86 -22.63 -30.97
C LYS A 212 -22.99 -23.67 -30.98
N LYS A 213 -23.74 -23.78 -29.87
CA LYS A 213 -24.88 -24.71 -29.80
C LYS A 213 -25.99 -24.30 -30.77
N ILE A 214 -26.36 -23.03 -30.82
CA ILE A 214 -27.41 -22.52 -31.72
C ILE A 214 -27.11 -22.80 -33.19
N GLU A 215 -25.85 -22.72 -33.61
CA GLU A 215 -25.41 -23.04 -34.98
C GLU A 215 -25.64 -24.52 -35.34
N THR A 216 -25.42 -25.42 -34.37
CA THR A 216 -25.54 -26.88 -34.58
C THR A 216 -26.96 -27.43 -34.47
N LEU A 217 -27.93 -26.63 -34.01
CA LEU A 217 -29.30 -27.11 -33.74
C LEU A 217 -30.24 -26.85 -34.93
N PHE A 218 -31.08 -27.84 -35.25
CA PHE A 218 -31.99 -27.79 -36.40
C PHE A 218 -33.37 -27.23 -36.06
N THR A 219 -33.83 -27.37 -34.82
CA THR A 219 -35.19 -26.96 -34.43
C THR A 219 -35.19 -25.67 -33.61
N ARG A 220 -36.27 -24.89 -33.76
CA ARG A 220 -36.47 -23.65 -32.99
C ARG A 220 -36.58 -23.93 -31.49
N GLU A 221 -37.22 -25.02 -31.11
CA GLU A 221 -37.44 -25.41 -29.71
C GLU A 221 -36.13 -25.68 -28.97
N GLN A 222 -35.18 -26.37 -29.60
CA GLN A 222 -33.86 -26.61 -28.99
C GLN A 222 -33.07 -25.32 -28.81
N LYS A 223 -33.14 -24.38 -29.77
CA LYS A 223 -32.46 -23.08 -29.68
C LYS A 223 -32.96 -22.24 -28.51
N VAL A 224 -34.27 -22.30 -28.23
CA VAL A 224 -34.89 -21.55 -27.11
C VAL A 224 -34.27 -21.92 -25.76
N VAL A 225 -33.95 -23.20 -25.52
CA VAL A 225 -33.35 -23.65 -24.25
C VAL A 225 -32.01 -22.98 -23.99
N TYR A 226 -31.13 -22.92 -25.00
CA TYR A 226 -29.81 -22.26 -24.86
C TYR A 226 -29.93 -20.74 -24.76
N PHE A 227 -30.91 -20.13 -25.44
CA PHE A 227 -31.22 -18.71 -25.27
C PHE A 227 -31.67 -18.40 -23.83
N GLU A 228 -32.50 -19.24 -23.21
CA GLU A 228 -32.91 -19.05 -21.82
C GLU A 228 -31.75 -19.28 -20.82
N LEU A 229 -30.83 -20.19 -21.12
CA LEU A 229 -29.59 -20.36 -20.35
C LEU A 229 -28.74 -19.08 -20.39
N LEU A 230 -28.54 -18.50 -21.59
CA LEU A 230 -27.80 -17.25 -21.75
C LEU A 230 -28.49 -16.08 -21.05
N LYS A 231 -29.82 -15.98 -21.13
CA LYS A 231 -30.58 -14.95 -20.38
C LYS A 231 -30.39 -15.11 -18.87
N THR A 232 -30.34 -16.34 -18.37
CA THR A 232 -30.09 -16.60 -16.95
C THR A 232 -28.71 -16.10 -16.54
N LYS A 233 -27.68 -16.44 -17.31
CA LYS A 233 -26.30 -15.95 -17.08
C LYS A 233 -26.18 -14.44 -17.20
N LEU A 234 -26.91 -13.82 -18.14
CA LEU A 234 -26.97 -12.37 -18.28
C LEU A 234 -27.61 -11.68 -17.06
N ARG A 235 -28.64 -12.29 -16.43
CA ARG A 235 -29.22 -11.79 -15.17
C ARG A 235 -28.22 -11.89 -14.01
N GLU A 236 -27.50 -12.99 -13.91
CA GLU A 236 -26.45 -13.18 -12.90
C GLU A 236 -25.33 -12.13 -13.06
N ALA A 237 -24.84 -11.94 -14.29
CA ALA A 237 -23.83 -10.93 -14.61
C ALA A 237 -24.33 -9.51 -14.30
N LEU A 238 -25.59 -9.20 -14.65
CA LEU A 238 -26.21 -7.91 -14.34
C LEU A 238 -26.28 -7.65 -12.83
N ALA A 239 -26.63 -8.65 -12.03
CA ALA A 239 -26.63 -8.52 -10.58
C ALA A 239 -25.22 -8.30 -10.02
N ALA A 240 -24.23 -9.05 -10.53
CA ALA A 240 -22.85 -8.94 -10.08
C ALA A 240 -22.22 -7.57 -10.40
N ILE A 241 -22.46 -7.01 -11.59
CA ILE A 241 -21.94 -5.66 -11.92
C ILE A 241 -22.55 -4.55 -11.03
N VAL A 242 -23.75 -4.76 -10.48
CA VAL A 242 -24.35 -3.83 -9.50
C VAL A 242 -23.61 -3.92 -8.17
N LEU A 243 -23.26 -5.13 -7.72
CA LEU A 243 -22.45 -5.33 -6.52
C LEU A 243 -21.05 -4.72 -6.67
N ILE A 244 -20.40 -4.95 -7.82
CA ILE A 244 -19.09 -4.34 -8.14
C ILE A 244 -19.20 -2.81 -8.15
N GLY A 245 -20.27 -2.26 -8.73
CA GLY A 245 -20.49 -0.81 -8.79
C GLY A 245 -20.74 -0.12 -7.45
N ALA A 246 -21.10 -0.90 -6.42
CA ALA A 246 -21.27 -0.39 -5.06
C ALA A 246 -19.93 -0.27 -4.30
N LEU A 247 -18.85 -0.84 -4.82
CA LEU A 247 -17.50 -0.67 -4.28
C LEU A 247 -16.92 0.70 -4.67
N ASP A 248 -16.13 1.28 -3.78
CA ASP A 248 -15.29 2.41 -4.14
C ASP A 248 -14.15 1.90 -5.05
N MET A 249 -13.74 2.71 -6.01
CA MET A 249 -12.69 2.36 -6.97
C MET A 249 -12.05 3.62 -7.52
N THR A 250 -10.83 3.50 -8.05
CA THR A 250 -10.15 4.63 -8.68
C THR A 250 -10.93 5.13 -9.90
N SER A 251 -10.87 6.43 -10.16
CA SER A 251 -11.53 7.05 -11.32
C SER A 251 -11.07 6.44 -12.64
N GLU A 252 -9.79 6.07 -12.72
CA GLU A 252 -9.19 5.43 -13.88
C GLU A 252 -9.84 4.08 -14.16
N PHE A 253 -9.84 3.15 -13.19
CA PHE A 253 -10.47 1.84 -13.36
C PHE A 253 -11.97 1.96 -13.63
N LYS A 254 -12.65 2.85 -12.90
CA LYS A 254 -14.08 3.11 -13.06
C LYS A 254 -14.43 3.47 -14.51
N THR A 255 -13.69 4.42 -15.07
CA THR A 255 -13.96 4.97 -16.39
C THR A 255 -13.48 4.04 -17.50
N ASN A 256 -12.27 3.49 -17.35
CA ASN A 256 -11.62 2.75 -18.42
C ASN A 256 -12.09 1.31 -18.55
N SER A 257 -12.58 0.72 -17.45
CA SER A 257 -12.91 -0.71 -17.39
C SER A 257 -14.34 -0.94 -16.89
N TYR A 258 -14.67 -0.53 -15.66
CA TYR A 258 -15.95 -0.87 -15.04
C TYR A 258 -17.14 -0.35 -15.84
N ASN A 259 -17.18 0.96 -16.14
CA ASN A 259 -18.31 1.57 -16.84
C ASN A 259 -18.54 0.94 -18.21
N LYS A 260 -17.48 0.69 -18.99
CA LYS A 260 -17.59 0.10 -20.34
C LYS A 260 -18.20 -1.31 -20.30
N ASN A 261 -17.73 -2.14 -19.38
CA ASN A 261 -18.23 -3.52 -19.25
C ASN A 261 -19.65 -3.54 -18.67
N ALA A 262 -19.94 -2.68 -17.69
CA ALA A 262 -21.27 -2.53 -17.13
C ALA A 262 -22.28 -2.04 -18.18
N GLU A 263 -21.92 -1.06 -19.01
CA GLU A 263 -22.75 -0.58 -20.11
C GLU A 263 -23.02 -1.67 -21.15
N THR A 264 -22.01 -2.48 -21.48
CA THR A 264 -22.17 -3.62 -22.39
C THR A 264 -23.18 -4.63 -21.86
N ILE A 265 -23.04 -5.07 -20.61
CA ILE A 265 -23.97 -6.02 -19.97
C ILE A 265 -25.38 -5.42 -19.84
N ARG A 266 -25.51 -4.13 -19.50
CA ARG A 266 -26.82 -3.44 -19.45
C ARG A 266 -27.47 -3.30 -20.82
N GLY A 267 -26.68 -3.01 -21.85
CA GLY A 267 -27.13 -2.92 -23.23
C GLY A 267 -27.66 -4.27 -23.72
N LEU A 268 -26.91 -5.35 -23.48
CA LEU A 268 -27.36 -6.71 -23.78
C LEU A 268 -28.63 -7.05 -22.99
N SER A 269 -28.67 -6.75 -21.69
CA SER A 269 -29.86 -7.00 -20.85
C SER A 269 -31.11 -6.35 -21.44
N SER A 270 -30.99 -5.12 -21.92
CA SER A 270 -32.09 -4.38 -22.55
C SER A 270 -32.56 -5.04 -23.85
N GLN A 271 -31.64 -5.55 -24.68
CA GLN A 271 -31.99 -6.28 -25.92
C GLN A 271 -32.76 -7.59 -25.63
N PHE A 272 -32.46 -8.25 -24.50
CA PHE A 272 -33.12 -9.47 -24.06
C PHE A 272 -34.39 -9.21 -23.22
N GLY A 273 -34.81 -7.95 -23.04
CA GLY A 273 -35.97 -7.59 -22.21
C GLY A 273 -35.76 -7.88 -20.72
N ILE A 274 -34.51 -7.97 -20.28
CA ILE A 274 -34.15 -8.21 -18.88
C ILE A 274 -34.07 -6.85 -18.18
N SER A 275 -35.00 -6.60 -17.27
CA SER A 275 -34.94 -5.44 -16.39
C SER A 275 -34.04 -5.74 -15.19
N PRO A 276 -33.22 -4.78 -14.72
CA PRO A 276 -32.57 -4.91 -13.44
C PRO A 276 -33.64 -5.06 -12.35
N ALA A 277 -33.50 -6.04 -11.47
CA ALA A 277 -34.39 -6.18 -10.32
C ALA A 277 -34.38 -4.87 -9.51
N GLY A 278 -35.52 -4.15 -9.50
CA GLY A 278 -35.68 -2.89 -8.76
C GLY A 278 -36.01 -1.65 -9.60
N SER A 279 -36.10 -1.73 -10.94
CA SER A 279 -36.54 -0.59 -11.77
C SER A 279 -37.98 -0.76 -12.25
N SER A 280 -38.95 -0.25 -11.49
CA SER A 280 -40.30 -0.03 -12.00
C SER A 280 -40.31 1.21 -12.91
N SER A 281 -40.48 1.03 -14.22
CA SER A 281 -40.92 2.14 -15.08
C SER A 281 -41.54 1.68 -16.39
N ASN A 282 -42.68 2.31 -16.67
CA ASN A 282 -43.57 2.21 -17.83
C ASN A 282 -42.90 2.27 -19.21
N PRO A 283 -43.59 1.75 -20.26
CA PRO A 283 -43.03 1.67 -21.60
C PRO A 283 -43.16 2.99 -22.35
N SER A 284 -42.07 3.45 -22.98
CA SER A 284 -42.15 4.47 -24.01
C SER A 284 -41.14 4.24 -25.14
N ASN A 285 -41.70 3.92 -26.30
CA ASN A 285 -41.30 4.21 -27.67
C ASN A 285 -39.89 3.85 -28.16
N TYR A 286 -39.87 2.77 -28.95
CA TYR A 286 -38.80 2.34 -29.84
C TYR A 286 -38.41 3.41 -30.86
N SER A 287 -37.10 3.65 -31.01
CA SER A 287 -36.51 4.17 -32.25
C SER A 287 -35.22 3.40 -32.54
N ARG A 288 -35.16 2.83 -33.74
CA ARG A 288 -34.15 1.87 -34.23
C ARG A 288 -32.98 2.61 -34.90
N PRO A 289 -31.70 2.31 -34.62
CA PRO A 289 -30.60 2.80 -35.44
C PRO A 289 -30.11 1.77 -36.47
N SER A 290 -29.66 2.30 -37.62
CA SER A 290 -29.17 1.61 -38.81
C SER A 290 -27.64 1.45 -38.79
N THR A 291 -27.17 0.38 -39.43
CA THR A 291 -25.77 -0.04 -39.63
C THR A 291 -24.95 0.95 -40.48
N THR A 292 -23.69 1.23 -40.12
CA THR A 292 -22.68 1.71 -41.09
C THR A 292 -21.25 1.29 -40.71
N GLN A 293 -20.47 0.98 -41.75
CA GLN A 293 -19.17 0.30 -41.80
C GLN A 293 -17.97 1.18 -41.42
N TYR A 294 -16.90 0.55 -40.93
CA TYR A 294 -15.59 1.15 -40.70
C TYR A 294 -14.62 0.79 -41.84
N SER A 295 -13.77 1.75 -42.25
CA SER A 295 -12.59 1.54 -43.09
C SER A 295 -11.35 2.06 -42.36
N SER A 296 -10.25 1.32 -42.49
CA SER A 296 -8.99 1.52 -41.77
C SER A 296 -7.84 1.91 -42.71
N LYS A 297 -6.86 2.65 -42.17
CA LYS A 297 -5.50 2.82 -42.72
C LYS A 297 -4.48 2.87 -41.57
N THR A 298 -3.29 2.35 -41.87
CA THR A 298 -2.20 1.94 -40.96
C THR A 298 -0.95 2.79 -41.20
N SER A 299 -0.15 3.11 -40.16
CA SER A 299 1.33 2.91 -40.16
C SER A 299 2.07 3.41 -38.89
N SER A 300 2.95 2.52 -38.39
CA SER A 300 4.31 2.67 -37.83
C SER A 300 4.62 3.21 -36.41
N SER A 301 5.13 2.25 -35.63
CA SER A 301 6.06 2.17 -34.46
C SER A 301 6.99 3.31 -34.06
N THR A 302 7.21 3.47 -32.74
CA THR A 302 8.45 3.11 -31.99
C THR A 302 8.21 3.04 -30.47
N SER A 303 9.10 2.33 -29.78
CA SER A 303 9.11 1.77 -28.41
C SER A 303 9.11 2.76 -27.23
N ASP A 304 8.45 2.40 -26.13
CA ASP A 304 8.98 2.28 -24.75
C ASP A 304 7.89 1.71 -23.78
N GLU A 305 8.32 1.16 -22.65
CA GLU A 305 7.78 0.03 -21.84
C GLU A 305 6.33 0.11 -21.29
N PHE A 306 5.60 -1.04 -21.31
CA PHE A 306 4.17 -1.20 -20.96
C PHE A 306 3.90 -2.23 -19.82
N PRO A 307 2.88 -2.04 -18.96
CA PRO A 307 2.50 -2.99 -17.89
C PRO A 307 1.64 -4.20 -18.33
N ASP A 308 1.85 -5.35 -17.67
CA ASP A 308 1.47 -6.71 -18.08
C ASP A 308 -0.01 -7.10 -18.19
N TRP A 309 -0.98 -6.27 -17.80
CA TRP A 309 -2.41 -6.62 -17.88
C TRP A 309 -3.04 -6.38 -19.27
N ALA A 310 -2.28 -5.84 -20.23
CA ALA A 310 -2.73 -5.43 -21.56
C ALA A 310 -2.57 -6.50 -22.68
N LYS A 311 -2.20 -7.75 -22.35
CA LYS A 311 -1.82 -8.79 -23.34
C LYS A 311 -2.99 -9.57 -23.99
N TRP A 312 -4.25 -9.20 -23.82
CA TRP A 312 -5.40 -9.96 -24.37
C TRP A 312 -6.23 -9.25 -25.46
N ILE A 313 -5.78 -8.10 -25.96
CA ILE A 313 -6.41 -7.37 -27.09
C ILE A 313 -5.74 -7.74 -28.45
N ILE A 314 -5.13 -8.93 -28.59
CA ILE A 314 -4.67 -9.43 -29.90
C ILE A 314 -5.81 -10.18 -30.61
N GLY A 315 -6.84 -9.41 -30.96
CA GLY A 315 -7.83 -9.74 -32.00
C GLY A 315 -7.25 -9.70 -33.42
N ILE A 316 -5.94 -9.93 -33.62
CA ILE A 316 -5.26 -9.83 -34.93
C ILE A 316 -4.83 -11.21 -35.46
N VAL A 317 -4.62 -12.21 -34.60
CA VAL A 317 -4.20 -13.56 -35.05
C VAL A 317 -5.35 -14.34 -35.72
N ILE A 318 -6.60 -14.12 -35.29
CA ILE A 318 -7.78 -14.78 -35.88
C ILE A 318 -8.19 -14.12 -37.23
N PHE A 319 -7.93 -12.82 -37.43
CA PHE A 319 -8.30 -12.11 -38.65
C PHE A 319 -7.38 -12.42 -39.85
N ILE A 320 -6.11 -12.82 -39.63
CA ILE A 320 -5.17 -13.18 -40.72
C ILE A 320 -5.27 -14.66 -41.14
N ILE A 321 -5.71 -15.56 -40.26
CA ILE A 321 -5.88 -17.00 -40.60
C ILE A 321 -7.18 -17.23 -41.41
N LEU A 322 -8.23 -16.43 -41.19
CA LEU A 322 -9.49 -16.55 -41.94
C LEU A 322 -9.49 -15.85 -43.32
N LEU A 323 -8.55 -14.94 -43.60
CA LEU A 323 -8.40 -14.30 -44.92
C LEU A 323 -7.50 -15.07 -45.91
N LYS A 324 -6.85 -16.17 -45.50
CA LYS A 324 -6.11 -17.08 -46.40
C LYS A 324 -6.73 -18.46 -46.58
N ALA A 325 -7.90 -18.72 -46.00
CA ALA A 325 -8.67 -19.95 -46.19
C ALA A 325 -9.98 -19.75 -46.97
N CYS A 326 -10.23 -18.55 -47.49
CA CYS A 326 -11.25 -18.29 -48.51
C CYS A 326 -10.67 -17.36 -49.59
N ASN A 327 -9.62 -17.87 -50.25
CA ASN A 327 -9.59 -17.96 -51.71
C ASN A 327 -8.96 -19.31 -52.08
#